data_AF-A0A9R0VB88-F1
#
_entry.id   AF-A0A9R0VB88-F1
#
_cell.length_a   1.000
_cell.length_b   1.000
_cell.length_c   1.000
_cell.angle_alpha   90.00
_cell.angle_beta   90.00
_cell.angle_gamma   90.00
#
_symmetry.space_group_name_H-M   'P 1'
#
loop_
_entity.id
_entity.type
_entity.pdbx_description
1 polymer ?
#
loop_
_entity_poly.entity_id
_entity_poly.type
_entity_poly.pdbx_seq_one_letter_code
_entity_poly.pdbx_strand_id
1 'polypeptide(L)'
;MLGILCRGFPFWLHDVPNITFRTDNEPFKMVEPAFGSGGPRYVRWAAEMAVGLQTGVPWMMCKQNDAPDPIINTCNGLICGETFVGPNSPSKPALWTENWTTRYPIYGNDTKLRSTEDIAFAVALFIARKKGSFVSYYMYHGGTNFGRFASSYVTTSYYDGAPLDEYGLIWRPTWGHLRELHAAVNLSSEPLLFGTYSNFSLGQEQEAHIFKTELKCAAFLVNFDKHQSPTVVFRNTSFQLAPKSISILSECRTVVFETAKVNAQYGSRTAKVVESLNDIHTWKAFKEPIPEDISKAVYTGNQLFEHLSMTKDETDYLWYIVSYEYRPSDDGQLVLLNVESRAHVLHAFVNTEYIGSVHGSHDGPGNIILNMNISLKEGQNTISLLSVMVGSPV
;
A
#
# COMPACT_ATOMS: atom_id res chain seq x y z
N MET A 1 10.81 6.01 -4.69
CA MET A 1 10.89 4.56 -5.04
C MET A 1 9.87 3.90 -4.11
N LEU A 2 8.72 3.46 -4.61
CA LEU A 2 7.61 3.05 -3.73
C LEU A 2 7.91 1.71 -3.03
N GLY A 3 8.43 1.80 -1.80
CA GLY A 3 8.66 0.67 -0.90
C GLY A 3 7.34 0.00 -0.51
N ILE A 4 7.11 -1.21 -1.03
CA ILE A 4 5.98 -2.05 -0.58
C ILE A 4 6.41 -2.67 0.75
N LEU A 5 6.07 -2.09 1.91
CA LEU A 5 6.34 -2.73 3.20
C LEU A 5 5.69 -4.12 3.28
N CYS A 6 6.44 -5.09 3.79
CA CYS A 6 5.97 -6.45 4.02
C CYS A 6 5.89 -6.60 5.51
N ARG A 7 4.83 -6.02 6.08
CA ARG A 7 4.63 -5.96 7.53
C ARG A 7 4.65 -7.38 8.12
N GLY A 8 5.50 -7.58 9.12
CA GLY A 8 5.60 -8.83 9.88
C GLY A 8 4.68 -8.85 11.10
N PHE A 9 4.46 -10.05 11.64
CA PHE A 9 3.71 -10.25 12.87
C PHE A 9 4.57 -9.88 14.09
N PRO A 10 4.03 -9.16 15.10
CA PRO A 10 4.72 -8.94 16.38
C PRO A 10 5.23 -10.25 17.01
N PHE A 11 6.44 -10.25 17.57
CA PHE A 11 7.08 -11.46 18.14
C PHE A 11 6.21 -12.19 19.19
N TRP A 12 5.41 -11.47 19.98
CA TRP A 12 4.54 -12.08 21.01
C TRP A 12 3.45 -12.99 20.43
N LEU A 13 3.21 -12.93 19.12
CA LEU A 13 2.35 -13.88 18.41
C LEU A 13 3.00 -15.26 18.20
N HIS A 14 4.24 -15.45 18.64
CA HIS A 14 4.93 -16.76 18.66
C HIS A 14 4.11 -17.83 19.38
N ASP A 15 3.44 -17.48 20.48
CA ASP A 15 2.73 -18.44 21.33
C ASP A 15 1.35 -18.81 20.79
N VAL A 16 0.94 -18.22 19.66
CA VAL A 16 -0.31 -18.58 18.98
C VAL A 16 -0.01 -19.69 17.96
N PRO A 17 -0.63 -20.87 18.07
CA PRO A 17 -0.42 -21.96 17.12
C PRO A 17 -0.68 -21.53 15.68
N ASN A 18 0.16 -22.00 14.74
CA ASN A 18 0.08 -21.76 13.29
C ASN A 18 0.41 -20.33 12.81
N ILE A 19 1.17 -19.54 13.59
CA ILE A 19 1.72 -18.26 13.14
C ILE A 19 3.08 -18.43 12.46
N THR A 20 3.24 -17.79 11.30
CA THR A 20 4.48 -17.76 10.51
C THR A 20 5.11 -16.37 10.63
N PHE A 21 6.40 -16.29 10.98
CA PHE A 21 7.10 -15.00 11.06
C PHE A 21 7.54 -14.52 9.68
N ARG A 22 7.58 -13.20 9.51
CA ARG A 22 7.93 -12.53 8.26
C ARG A 22 9.17 -11.68 8.50
N THR A 23 10.17 -11.84 7.64
CA THR A 23 11.28 -10.88 7.59
C THR A 23 10.86 -9.72 6.69
N ASP A 24 10.85 -8.50 7.21
CA ASP A 24 10.69 -7.28 6.40
C ASP A 24 12.08 -6.79 5.96
N ASN A 25 12.21 -6.46 4.68
CA ASN A 25 13.40 -5.79 4.16
C ASN A 25 13.01 -5.10 2.86
N GLU A 26 13.09 -3.79 2.85
CA GLU A 26 12.84 -2.96 1.69
C GLU A 26 13.74 -3.28 0.48
N PRO A 27 15.05 -3.58 0.64
CA PRO A 27 15.92 -4.09 -0.42
C PRO A 27 15.38 -5.31 -1.21
N PHE A 28 14.51 -6.13 -0.63
CA PHE A 28 14.09 -7.41 -1.23
C PHE A 28 12.97 -7.28 -2.26
N LYS A 29 12.24 -6.17 -2.29
CA LYS A 29 10.92 -6.16 -2.98
C LYS A 29 10.97 -5.53 -4.35
N MET A 30 11.85 -6.06 -5.20
CA MET A 30 12.23 -5.56 -6.53
C MET A 30 13.46 -4.64 -6.55
N VAL A 31 14.21 -4.52 -5.44
CA VAL A 31 15.43 -3.68 -5.39
C VAL A 31 16.72 -4.52 -5.45
N GLU A 32 16.67 -5.82 -5.12
CA GLU A 32 17.84 -6.70 -5.20
C GLU A 32 18.59 -6.60 -6.54
N PRO A 33 17.93 -6.63 -7.73
CA PRO A 33 18.63 -6.47 -9.00
C PRO A 33 19.37 -5.13 -9.12
N ALA A 34 18.89 -4.07 -8.48
CA ALA A 34 19.51 -2.76 -8.49
C ALA A 34 20.88 -2.73 -7.75
N PHE A 35 21.13 -3.72 -6.88
CA PHE A 35 22.39 -3.86 -6.13
C PHE A 35 23.36 -4.87 -6.75
N GLY A 36 23.09 -5.39 -7.95
CA GLY A 36 23.97 -6.31 -8.66
C GLY A 36 24.35 -7.52 -7.81
N SER A 37 25.65 -7.84 -7.73
CA SER A 37 26.15 -8.99 -6.95
C SER A 37 26.03 -8.83 -5.43
N GLY A 38 25.82 -7.61 -4.93
CA GLY A 38 25.60 -7.34 -3.50
C GLY A 38 24.23 -7.78 -3.03
N GLY A 39 23.21 -7.67 -3.88
CA GLY A 39 21.83 -8.05 -3.56
C GLY A 39 21.68 -9.51 -3.12
N PRO A 40 22.05 -10.50 -3.96
CA PRO A 40 21.94 -11.91 -3.60
C PRO A 40 22.75 -12.29 -2.36
N ARG A 41 23.91 -11.66 -2.14
CA ARG A 41 24.72 -11.89 -0.92
C ARG A 41 23.98 -11.44 0.34
N TYR A 42 23.33 -10.28 0.27
CA TYR A 42 22.54 -9.74 1.37
C TYR A 42 21.27 -10.55 1.63
N VAL A 43 20.56 -11.00 0.58
CA VAL A 43 19.41 -11.91 0.69
C VAL A 43 19.77 -13.16 1.50
N ARG A 44 20.87 -13.83 1.13
CA ARG A 44 21.35 -15.02 1.85
C ARG A 44 21.70 -14.72 3.29
N TRP A 45 22.48 -13.67 3.53
CA TRP A 45 22.84 -13.26 4.89
C TRP A 45 21.61 -12.98 5.76
N ALA A 46 20.62 -12.26 5.24
CA ALA A 46 19.42 -11.90 6.00
C ALA A 46 18.56 -13.14 6.33
N ALA A 47 18.43 -14.05 5.37
CA ALA A 47 17.74 -15.32 5.58
C ALA A 47 18.46 -16.19 6.60
N GLU A 48 19.79 -16.34 6.48
CA GLU A 48 20.62 -17.08 7.44
C GLU A 48 20.53 -16.49 8.84
N MET A 49 20.59 -15.15 8.96
CA MET A 49 20.44 -14.45 10.24
C MET A 49 19.07 -14.72 10.86
N ALA A 50 17.98 -14.56 10.09
CA ALA A 50 16.63 -14.77 10.59
C ALA A 50 16.38 -16.22 11.04
N VAL A 51 16.81 -17.20 10.23
CA VAL A 51 16.72 -18.63 10.57
C VAL A 51 17.58 -18.97 11.78
N GLY A 52 18.76 -18.35 11.90
CA GLY A 52 19.67 -18.48 13.02
C GLY A 52 19.11 -18.02 14.37
N LEU A 53 18.04 -17.21 14.37
CA LEU A 53 17.30 -16.86 15.60
C LEU A 53 16.51 -18.03 16.19
N GLN A 54 16.36 -19.14 15.47
CA GLN A 54 15.75 -20.39 15.94
C GLN A 54 14.37 -20.19 16.59
N THR A 55 13.51 -19.42 15.93
CA THR A 55 12.17 -19.05 16.42
C THR A 55 11.17 -20.22 16.52
N GLY A 56 11.53 -21.43 16.09
CA GLY A 56 10.68 -22.63 16.17
C GLY A 56 9.53 -22.70 15.15
N VAL A 57 9.30 -21.64 14.35
CA VAL A 57 8.27 -21.58 13.30
C VAL A 57 8.85 -21.11 11.97
N PRO A 58 8.17 -21.33 10.82
CA PRO A 58 8.70 -20.95 9.52
C PRO A 58 8.88 -19.44 9.35
N TRP A 59 9.79 -19.09 8.45
CA TRP A 59 10.01 -17.73 7.98
C TRP A 59 9.54 -17.57 6.53
N MET A 60 9.11 -16.36 6.17
CA MET A 60 8.70 -16.06 4.80
C MET A 60 9.22 -14.70 4.30
N MET A 61 9.50 -14.64 2.98
CA MET A 61 9.92 -13.44 2.25
C MET A 61 8.97 -13.17 1.08
N CYS A 62 8.43 -11.96 1.03
CA CYS A 62 7.50 -11.55 -0.01
C CYS A 62 8.22 -11.06 -1.27
N LYS A 63 7.63 -11.33 -2.44
CA LYS A 63 8.20 -10.93 -3.75
C LYS A 63 9.67 -11.34 -3.97
N GLN A 64 10.14 -12.37 -3.26
CA GLN A 64 11.52 -12.87 -3.34
C GLN A 64 11.55 -14.27 -3.95
N ASN A 65 11.63 -14.36 -5.27
CA ASN A 65 11.51 -15.65 -5.98
C ASN A 65 12.65 -16.64 -5.68
N ASP A 66 13.83 -16.16 -5.32
CA ASP A 66 15.02 -16.96 -4.99
C ASP A 66 15.28 -17.02 -3.46
N ALA A 67 14.24 -16.82 -2.64
CA ALA A 67 14.35 -16.95 -1.18
C ALA A 67 15.00 -18.30 -0.79
N PRO A 68 16.14 -18.30 -0.09
CA PRO A 68 16.89 -19.51 0.20
C PRO A 68 16.13 -20.39 1.20
N ASP A 69 16.36 -21.70 1.15
CA ASP A 69 15.77 -22.62 2.12
C ASP A 69 16.26 -22.30 3.55
N PRO A 70 15.41 -22.45 4.58
CA PRO A 70 14.02 -22.93 4.56
C PRO A 70 12.94 -21.84 4.35
N ILE A 71 13.32 -20.63 3.93
CA ILE A 71 12.38 -19.49 3.82
C ILE A 71 11.33 -19.71 2.74
N ILE A 72 10.07 -19.39 3.03
CA ILE A 72 8.95 -19.49 2.07
C ILE A 72 8.84 -18.19 1.26
N ASN A 73 8.92 -18.27 -0.07
CA ASN A 73 8.63 -17.12 -0.93
C ASN A 73 7.12 -16.90 -1.07
N THR A 74 6.68 -15.65 -1.00
CA THR A 74 5.25 -15.30 -1.02
C THR A 74 4.91 -14.26 -2.08
N CYS A 75 3.63 -14.15 -2.42
CA CYS A 75 3.13 -13.18 -3.38
C CYS A 75 2.48 -11.97 -2.71
N ASN A 76 2.62 -10.80 -3.34
CA ASN A 76 1.90 -9.57 -3.04
C ASN A 76 1.32 -9.01 -4.34
N GLY A 77 0.12 -8.45 -4.29
CA GLY A 77 -0.51 -7.80 -5.42
C GLY A 77 -2.03 -7.92 -5.42
N LEU A 78 -2.65 -7.58 -6.56
CA LEU A 78 -4.09 -7.66 -6.76
C LEU A 78 -4.55 -9.08 -7.14
N ILE A 79 -3.75 -9.81 -7.93
CA ILE A 79 -4.19 -11.00 -8.67
C ILE A 79 -3.15 -12.14 -8.64
N CYS A 80 -2.64 -12.52 -7.46
CA CYS A 80 -1.63 -13.58 -7.34
C CYS A 80 -2.07 -14.95 -7.88
N GLY A 81 -3.38 -15.21 -8.00
CA GLY A 81 -3.90 -16.38 -8.73
C GLY A 81 -3.50 -16.42 -10.21
N GLU A 82 -3.21 -15.26 -10.81
CA GLU A 82 -2.73 -15.10 -12.18
C GLU A 82 -1.21 -14.86 -12.20
N THR A 83 -0.70 -13.96 -11.37
CA THR A 83 0.69 -13.46 -11.46
C THR A 83 1.73 -14.24 -10.67
N PHE A 84 1.36 -15.01 -9.64
CA PHE A 84 2.34 -15.73 -8.84
C PHE A 84 2.87 -16.93 -9.60
N VAL A 85 4.19 -16.99 -9.82
CA VAL A 85 4.82 -18.16 -10.48
C VAL A 85 4.69 -19.44 -9.65
N GLY A 86 4.54 -19.30 -8.34
CA GLY A 86 4.44 -20.41 -7.39
C GLY A 86 5.57 -20.37 -6.36
N PRO A 87 5.51 -21.26 -5.36
CA PRO A 87 6.61 -21.46 -4.43
C PRO A 87 7.87 -21.90 -5.19
N ASN A 88 9.04 -21.46 -4.74
CA ASN A 88 10.32 -21.73 -5.37
C ASN A 88 10.89 -23.13 -5.07
N SER A 89 10.12 -23.95 -4.34
CA SER A 89 10.39 -25.36 -4.07
C SER A 89 9.06 -26.12 -3.95
N PRO A 90 8.98 -27.38 -4.40
CA PRO A 90 7.76 -28.20 -4.29
C PRO A 90 7.35 -28.52 -2.84
N SER A 91 8.26 -28.39 -1.87
CA SER A 91 7.96 -28.60 -0.45
C SER A 91 7.40 -27.35 0.25
N LYS A 92 7.32 -26.20 -0.44
CA LYS A 92 6.84 -24.95 0.13
C LYS A 92 5.38 -24.67 -0.26
N PRO A 93 4.57 -24.12 0.65
CA PRO A 93 3.19 -23.74 0.34
C PRO A 93 3.12 -22.45 -0.50
N ALA A 94 2.03 -22.30 -1.27
CA ALA A 94 1.71 -21.04 -1.93
C ALA A 94 1.01 -20.07 -0.96
N LEU A 95 1.68 -18.96 -0.64
CA LEU A 95 1.18 -17.95 0.29
C LEU A 95 1.01 -16.58 -0.38
N TRP A 96 -0.12 -15.92 -0.15
CA TRP A 96 -0.41 -14.57 -0.59
C TRP A 96 -0.44 -13.61 0.60
N THR A 97 0.68 -12.93 0.84
CA THR A 97 0.87 -12.10 2.02
C THR A 97 0.23 -10.72 1.96
N GLU A 98 -0.04 -10.21 0.76
CA GLU A 98 -0.76 -8.95 0.58
C GLU A 98 -1.69 -9.02 -0.63
N ASN A 99 -2.95 -9.39 -0.38
CA ASN A 99 -4.04 -9.15 -1.33
C ASN A 99 -4.50 -7.70 -1.16
N TRP A 100 -4.12 -6.84 -2.11
CA TRP A 100 -4.44 -5.41 -2.01
C TRP A 100 -5.94 -5.17 -2.15
N THR A 101 -6.61 -4.84 -1.05
CA THR A 101 -8.08 -4.66 -1.02
C THR A 101 -8.54 -3.34 -1.63
N THR A 102 -7.66 -2.35 -1.65
CA THR A 102 -7.83 -1.05 -2.31
C THR A 102 -6.42 -0.46 -2.51
N ARG A 103 -6.29 0.87 -2.55
CA ARG A 103 -5.02 1.60 -2.55
C ARG A 103 -5.00 2.61 -1.40
N TYR A 104 -3.80 2.95 -0.92
CA TYR A 104 -3.64 4.09 -0.02
C TYR A 104 -3.99 5.40 -0.77
N PRO A 105 -4.66 6.36 -0.11
CA PRO A 105 -4.93 7.66 -0.71
C PRO A 105 -3.67 8.52 -0.68
N ILE A 106 -3.54 9.39 -1.68
CA ILE A 106 -2.46 10.37 -1.80
C ILE A 106 -3.04 11.77 -1.90
N TYR A 107 -2.33 12.76 -1.35
CA TYR A 107 -2.77 14.15 -1.44
C TYR A 107 -2.88 14.58 -2.91
N GLY A 108 -4.01 15.22 -3.25
CA GLY A 108 -4.27 15.73 -4.60
C GLY A 108 -4.84 14.72 -5.60
N ASN A 109 -5.18 13.49 -5.19
CA ASN A 109 -5.79 12.50 -6.08
C ASN A 109 -6.91 11.69 -5.41
N ASP A 110 -7.97 11.42 -6.17
CA ASP A 110 -9.07 10.56 -5.73
C ASP A 110 -8.70 9.09 -5.87
N THR A 111 -9.00 8.30 -4.83
CA THR A 111 -8.68 6.87 -4.82
C THR A 111 -9.78 6.06 -5.47
N LYS A 112 -9.47 5.38 -6.58
CA LYS A 112 -10.37 4.40 -7.18
C LYS A 112 -10.38 3.12 -6.34
N LEU A 113 -11.51 2.82 -5.73
CA LEU A 113 -11.71 1.59 -4.96
C LEU A 113 -11.71 0.35 -5.85
N ARG A 114 -11.23 -0.76 -5.30
CA ARG A 114 -11.32 -2.09 -5.91
C ARG A 114 -12.72 -2.66 -5.68
N SER A 115 -13.30 -3.31 -6.69
CA SER A 115 -14.64 -3.90 -6.55
C SER A 115 -14.61 -5.14 -5.66
N THR A 116 -15.75 -5.42 -5.02
CA THR A 116 -15.92 -6.53 -4.08
C THR A 116 -15.79 -7.89 -4.79
N GLU A 117 -16.35 -7.98 -5.99
CA GLU A 117 -16.35 -9.12 -6.87
C GLU A 117 -14.93 -9.46 -7.34
N ASP A 118 -14.12 -8.44 -7.65
CA ASP A 118 -12.73 -8.62 -8.09
C ASP A 118 -11.84 -9.18 -6.97
N ILE A 119 -12.01 -8.70 -5.73
CA ILE A 119 -11.31 -9.25 -4.57
C ILE A 119 -11.69 -10.72 -4.39
N ALA A 120 -12.99 -11.04 -4.40
CA ALA A 120 -13.47 -12.40 -4.22
C ALA A 120 -13.01 -13.34 -5.35
N PHE A 121 -13.07 -12.88 -6.61
CA PHE A 121 -12.55 -13.60 -7.77
C PHE A 121 -11.06 -13.91 -7.61
N ALA A 122 -10.26 -12.90 -7.28
CA ALA A 122 -8.82 -13.06 -7.19
C ALA A 122 -8.41 -14.05 -6.08
N VAL A 123 -9.08 -13.98 -4.91
CA VAL A 123 -8.85 -14.91 -3.80
C VAL A 123 -9.28 -16.33 -4.15
N ALA A 124 -10.48 -16.52 -4.69
CA ALA A 124 -10.97 -17.85 -5.09
C ALA A 124 -10.06 -18.47 -6.18
N LEU A 125 -9.58 -17.66 -7.13
CA LEU A 125 -8.65 -18.11 -8.16
C LEU A 125 -7.30 -18.52 -7.58
N PHE A 126 -6.77 -17.78 -6.60
CA PHE A 126 -5.52 -18.14 -5.94
C PHE A 126 -5.63 -19.48 -5.21
N ILE A 127 -6.72 -19.69 -4.47
CA ILE A 127 -6.99 -20.98 -3.80
C ILE A 127 -7.05 -22.11 -4.84
N ALA A 128 -7.85 -21.93 -5.89
CA ALA A 128 -8.09 -22.96 -6.90
C ALA A 128 -6.86 -23.28 -7.75
N ARG A 129 -6.26 -22.26 -8.37
CA ARG A 129 -5.23 -22.41 -9.41
C ARG A 129 -3.81 -22.54 -8.86
N LYS A 130 -3.53 -21.95 -7.70
CA LYS A 130 -2.21 -22.00 -7.06
C LYS A 130 -2.13 -22.96 -5.89
N LYS A 131 -3.23 -23.70 -5.59
CA LYS A 131 -3.37 -24.48 -4.35
C LYS A 131 -3.06 -23.58 -3.14
N GLY A 132 -3.55 -22.35 -3.21
CA GLY A 132 -3.27 -21.31 -2.24
C GLY A 132 -3.77 -21.70 -0.87
N SER A 133 -2.88 -21.68 0.13
CA SER A 133 -3.18 -22.10 1.51
C SER A 133 -3.18 -20.94 2.50
N PHE A 134 -2.83 -19.73 2.07
CA PHE A 134 -2.83 -18.53 2.89
C PHE A 134 -3.12 -17.30 2.05
N VAL A 135 -4.06 -16.46 2.52
CA VAL A 135 -4.33 -15.14 1.94
C VAL A 135 -4.49 -14.14 3.08
N SER A 136 -3.73 -13.05 3.02
CA SER A 136 -3.86 -11.91 3.93
C SER A 136 -4.35 -10.69 3.17
N TYR A 137 -5.46 -10.11 3.62
CA TYR A 137 -6.02 -8.88 3.06
C TYR A 137 -5.20 -7.68 3.51
N TYR A 138 -4.57 -7.00 2.55
CA TYR A 138 -3.82 -5.78 2.80
C TYR A 138 -4.58 -4.58 2.19
N MET A 139 -5.32 -3.81 2.96
CA MET A 139 -5.60 -3.96 4.39
C MET A 139 -6.96 -4.62 4.62
N TYR A 140 -7.10 -5.37 5.70
CA TYR A 140 -8.41 -5.74 6.23
C TYR A 140 -9.06 -4.55 6.96
N HIS A 141 -8.26 -3.84 7.75
CA HIS A 141 -8.54 -2.52 8.32
C HIS A 141 -7.29 -1.67 8.12
N GLY A 142 -7.43 -0.53 7.46
CA GLY A 142 -6.30 0.38 7.23
C GLY A 142 -6.09 1.36 8.37
N GLY A 143 -7.14 2.09 8.75
CA GLY A 143 -7.13 3.06 9.83
C GLY A 143 -6.56 4.42 9.40
N THR A 144 -5.82 5.05 10.30
CA THR A 144 -5.35 6.43 10.14
C THR A 144 -3.87 6.54 10.47
N ASN A 145 -3.11 7.22 9.62
CA ASN A 145 -1.75 7.67 9.89
C ASN A 145 -1.81 8.90 10.83
N PHE A 146 -1.99 8.67 12.13
CA PHE A 146 -2.01 9.75 13.11
C PHE A 146 -0.67 10.47 13.23
N GLY A 147 -0.71 11.71 13.72
CA GLY A 147 0.49 12.53 13.87
C GLY A 147 1.11 12.86 12.52
N ARG A 148 2.41 12.56 12.37
CA ARG A 148 3.21 12.92 11.19
C ARG A 148 3.96 11.74 10.58
N PHE A 149 3.41 10.53 10.70
CA PHE A 149 4.12 9.28 10.35
C PHE A 149 3.64 8.66 9.03
N ALA A 150 2.90 9.43 8.22
CA ALA A 150 2.53 8.98 6.88
C ALA A 150 3.76 8.93 5.96
N SER A 151 3.73 8.03 4.98
CA SER A 151 4.71 7.99 3.89
C SER A 151 4.58 9.24 3.01
N SER A 152 5.64 9.56 2.25
CA SER A 152 5.66 10.66 1.27
C SER A 152 4.34 10.76 0.46
N TYR A 153 3.67 11.91 0.58
CA TYR A 153 2.38 12.27 -0.03
C TYR A 153 1.17 11.38 0.29
N VAL A 154 1.31 10.35 1.13
CA VAL A 154 0.17 9.55 1.59
C VAL A 154 -0.67 10.38 2.55
N THR A 155 -1.99 10.32 2.42
CA THR A 155 -2.88 11.08 3.29
C THR A 155 -2.89 10.55 4.72
N THR A 156 -3.47 11.35 5.63
CA THR A 156 -3.81 10.90 6.99
C THR A 156 -4.70 9.66 6.99
N SER A 157 -5.70 9.59 6.11
CA SER A 157 -6.51 8.38 5.92
C SER A 157 -5.68 7.26 5.29
N TYR A 158 -5.84 6.02 5.75
CA TYR A 158 -5.12 4.86 5.23
C TYR A 158 -6.07 3.72 4.86
N TYR A 159 -6.12 3.37 3.57
CA TYR A 159 -6.89 2.23 3.06
C TYR A 159 -8.41 2.28 3.35
N ASP A 160 -9.00 3.47 3.29
CA ASP A 160 -10.46 3.59 3.37
C ASP A 160 -11.15 2.82 2.22
N GLY A 161 -12.24 2.12 2.54
CA GLY A 161 -12.88 1.14 1.64
C GLY A 161 -12.29 -0.28 1.69
N ALA A 162 -11.36 -0.56 2.60
CA ALA A 162 -11.03 -1.93 3.04
C ALA A 162 -12.26 -2.61 3.71
N PRO A 163 -12.26 -3.94 3.95
CA PRO A 163 -13.38 -4.63 4.61
C PRO A 163 -13.87 -3.97 5.92
N LEU A 164 -12.95 -3.40 6.70
CA LEU A 164 -13.26 -2.40 7.71
C LEU A 164 -12.73 -1.04 7.23
N ASP A 165 -13.59 -0.04 7.26
CA ASP A 165 -13.24 1.31 6.81
C ASP A 165 -12.26 2.02 7.78
N GLU A 166 -11.87 3.26 7.48
CA GLU A 166 -10.95 4.03 8.34
C GLU A 166 -11.41 4.10 9.81
N TYR A 167 -12.72 4.17 10.05
CA TYR A 167 -13.32 4.32 11.37
C TYR A 167 -13.62 2.98 12.05
N GLY A 168 -13.23 1.86 11.43
CA GLY A 168 -13.47 0.51 11.93
C GLY A 168 -14.91 0.03 11.70
N LEU A 169 -15.70 0.73 10.89
CA LEU A 169 -17.05 0.31 10.53
C LEU A 169 -16.98 -0.78 9.45
N ILE A 170 -17.99 -1.65 9.43
CA ILE A 170 -18.11 -2.71 8.42
C ILE A 170 -18.37 -2.07 7.05
N TRP A 171 -17.40 -2.19 6.16
CA TRP A 171 -17.52 -1.69 4.79
C TRP A 171 -18.31 -2.68 3.95
N ARG A 172 -19.52 -2.28 3.58
CA ARG A 172 -20.45 -3.10 2.80
C ARG A 172 -20.47 -2.68 1.33
N PRO A 173 -20.58 -3.65 0.40
CA PRO A 173 -20.83 -5.07 0.62
C PRO A 173 -19.56 -5.91 0.85
N THR A 174 -18.37 -5.32 0.72
CA THR A 174 -17.07 -6.02 0.67
C THR A 174 -16.88 -7.01 1.82
N TRP A 175 -17.04 -6.56 3.06
CA TRP A 175 -16.89 -7.43 4.23
C TRP A 175 -17.84 -8.63 4.20
N GLY A 176 -19.12 -8.38 3.88
CA GLY A 176 -20.16 -9.41 3.87
C GLY A 176 -19.92 -10.47 2.79
N HIS A 177 -19.53 -10.03 1.59
CA HIS A 177 -19.23 -10.93 0.47
C HIS A 177 -17.98 -11.77 0.73
N LEU A 178 -16.92 -11.18 1.31
CA LEU A 178 -15.72 -11.93 1.67
C LEU A 178 -15.98 -12.93 2.80
N ARG A 179 -16.83 -12.59 3.79
CA ARG A 179 -17.29 -13.54 4.81
C ARG A 179 -17.98 -14.75 4.19
N GLU A 180 -18.84 -14.55 3.17
CA GLU A 180 -19.52 -15.63 2.47
C GLU A 180 -18.53 -16.50 1.68
N LEU A 181 -17.54 -15.90 1.02
CA LEU A 181 -16.43 -16.63 0.40
C LEU A 181 -15.68 -17.49 1.44
N HIS A 182 -15.34 -16.92 2.61
CA HIS A 182 -14.65 -17.65 3.67
C HIS A 182 -15.47 -18.83 4.18
N ALA A 183 -16.78 -18.67 4.33
CA ALA A 183 -17.68 -19.75 4.73
C ALA A 183 -17.67 -20.90 3.68
N ALA A 184 -17.68 -20.58 2.38
CA ALA A 184 -17.59 -21.57 1.32
C ALA A 184 -16.24 -22.30 1.27
N VAL A 185 -15.14 -21.59 1.51
CA VAL A 185 -13.79 -22.17 1.64
C VAL A 185 -13.71 -23.08 2.87
N ASN A 186 -14.25 -22.65 4.01
CA ASN A 186 -14.27 -23.44 5.24
C ASN A 186 -15.09 -24.74 5.10
N LEU A 187 -16.26 -24.65 4.44
CA LEU A 187 -17.06 -25.83 4.08
C LEU A 187 -16.28 -26.82 3.20
N SER A 188 -15.34 -26.32 2.39
CA SER A 188 -14.50 -27.09 1.47
C SER A 188 -13.13 -27.47 2.08
N SER A 189 -12.91 -27.24 3.37
CA SER A 189 -11.58 -27.34 4.00
C SER A 189 -10.91 -28.72 3.87
N GLU A 190 -11.64 -29.80 4.14
CA GLU A 190 -11.09 -31.17 4.06
C GLU A 190 -10.52 -31.50 2.67
N PRO A 191 -11.28 -31.40 1.55
CA PRO A 191 -10.71 -31.64 0.24
C PRO A 191 -9.63 -30.63 -0.14
N LEU A 192 -9.71 -29.37 0.30
CA LEU A 192 -8.65 -28.38 0.04
C LEU A 192 -7.31 -28.73 0.72
N LEU A 193 -7.34 -29.29 1.93
CA LEU A 193 -6.16 -29.60 2.71
C LEU A 193 -5.57 -30.99 2.41
N PHE A 194 -6.43 -31.99 2.18
CA PHE A 194 -6.02 -33.40 2.08
C PHE A 194 -6.36 -34.04 0.74
N GLY A 195 -7.11 -33.35 -0.12
CA GLY A 195 -7.58 -33.88 -1.38
C GLY A 195 -6.51 -33.91 -2.47
N THR A 196 -6.68 -34.85 -3.38
CA THR A 196 -6.00 -34.85 -4.68
C THR A 196 -6.51 -33.70 -5.54
N TYR A 197 -5.60 -33.00 -6.20
CA TYR A 197 -5.92 -31.89 -7.10
C TYR A 197 -5.90 -32.34 -8.56
N SER A 198 -6.93 -31.94 -9.31
CA SER A 198 -6.95 -32.04 -10.77
C SER A 198 -7.59 -30.80 -11.39
N ASN A 199 -7.27 -30.52 -12.65
CA ASN A 199 -7.90 -29.46 -13.41
C ASN A 199 -8.15 -29.89 -14.86
N PHE A 200 -9.08 -29.21 -15.53
CA PHE A 200 -9.31 -29.34 -16.97
C PHE A 200 -10.06 -28.12 -17.51
N SER A 201 -9.97 -27.91 -18.83
CA SER A 201 -10.73 -26.88 -19.54
C SER A 201 -12.19 -27.29 -19.69
N LEU A 202 -13.10 -26.35 -19.43
CA LEU A 202 -14.54 -26.46 -19.71
C LEU A 202 -14.95 -25.72 -20.99
N GLY A 203 -14.03 -24.93 -21.55
CA GLY A 203 -14.23 -24.05 -22.69
C GLY A 203 -12.98 -23.21 -22.95
N GLN A 204 -13.05 -22.31 -23.93
CA GLN A 204 -11.89 -21.49 -24.32
C GLN A 204 -11.39 -20.60 -23.18
N GLU A 205 -12.30 -20.05 -22.37
CA GLU A 205 -11.99 -19.16 -21.24
C GLU A 205 -12.56 -19.70 -19.91
N GLN A 206 -12.88 -20.99 -19.85
CA GLN A 206 -13.47 -21.63 -18.69
C GLN A 206 -12.64 -22.83 -18.24
N GLU A 207 -12.40 -22.93 -16.94
CA GLU A 207 -11.63 -24.02 -16.32
C GLU A 207 -12.33 -24.58 -15.08
N ALA A 208 -12.10 -25.86 -14.80
CA ALA A 208 -12.50 -26.52 -13.57
C ALA A 208 -11.27 -26.87 -12.75
N HIS A 209 -11.27 -26.55 -11.45
CA HIS A 209 -10.31 -27.05 -10.47
C HIS A 209 -11.03 -27.91 -9.46
N ILE A 210 -10.56 -29.14 -9.25
CA ILE A 210 -11.20 -30.13 -8.40
C ILE A 210 -10.22 -30.57 -7.32
N PHE A 211 -10.72 -30.58 -6.08
CA PHE A 211 -10.06 -31.12 -4.90
C PHE A 211 -10.90 -32.26 -4.38
N LYS A 212 -10.33 -33.46 -4.24
CA LYS A 212 -11.09 -34.67 -3.92
C LYS A 212 -10.36 -35.59 -2.95
N THR A 213 -11.01 -35.94 -1.85
CA THR A 213 -10.67 -37.07 -0.98
C THR A 213 -11.53 -38.29 -1.34
N GLU A 214 -11.38 -39.40 -0.62
CA GLU A 214 -12.26 -40.56 -0.80
C GLU A 214 -13.73 -40.23 -0.48
N LEU A 215 -13.95 -39.29 0.46
CA LEU A 215 -15.28 -39.00 1.01
C LEU A 215 -15.88 -37.68 0.51
N LYS A 216 -15.06 -36.66 0.23
CA LYS A 216 -15.53 -35.30 -0.09
C LYS A 216 -14.91 -34.75 -1.36
N CYS A 217 -15.62 -33.81 -1.98
CA CYS A 217 -15.20 -33.15 -3.21
C CYS A 217 -15.53 -31.66 -3.18
N ALA A 218 -14.58 -30.81 -3.55
CA ALA A 218 -14.81 -29.39 -3.81
C ALA A 218 -14.38 -29.05 -5.23
N ALA A 219 -15.14 -28.21 -5.92
CA ALA A 219 -14.79 -27.75 -7.26
C ALA A 219 -14.93 -26.23 -7.39
N PHE A 220 -14.05 -25.64 -8.19
CA PHE A 220 -14.08 -24.24 -8.57
C PHE A 220 -14.24 -24.18 -10.08
N LEU A 221 -15.38 -23.68 -10.55
CA LEU A 221 -15.65 -23.46 -11.97
C LEU A 221 -15.39 -21.99 -12.28
N VAL A 222 -14.39 -21.73 -13.09
CA VAL A 222 -13.87 -20.39 -13.39
C VAL A 222 -14.35 -19.97 -14.77
N ASN A 223 -14.80 -18.73 -14.89
CA ASN A 223 -15.01 -18.05 -16.16
C ASN A 223 -14.14 -16.80 -16.23
N PHE A 224 -13.21 -16.74 -17.17
CA PHE A 224 -12.36 -15.57 -17.39
C PHE A 224 -12.99 -14.52 -18.31
N ASP A 225 -14.00 -14.91 -19.10
CA ASP A 225 -14.68 -14.00 -20.03
C ASP A 225 -15.33 -12.86 -19.25
N LYS A 226 -14.99 -11.62 -19.60
CA LYS A 226 -15.45 -10.41 -18.89
C LYS A 226 -16.86 -9.98 -19.28
N HIS A 227 -17.45 -10.60 -20.30
CA HIS A 227 -18.68 -10.14 -20.94
C HIS A 227 -19.73 -11.26 -21.06
N GLN A 228 -19.31 -12.49 -21.32
CA GLN A 228 -20.24 -13.59 -21.59
C GLN A 228 -20.54 -14.41 -20.35
N SER A 229 -21.77 -14.95 -20.32
CA SER A 229 -22.23 -15.91 -19.30
C SER A 229 -22.47 -17.30 -19.90
N PRO A 230 -21.41 -18.04 -20.25
CA PRO A 230 -21.53 -19.32 -20.93
C PRO A 230 -22.11 -20.39 -20.01
N THR A 231 -22.80 -21.35 -20.63
CA THR A 231 -23.24 -22.58 -19.96
C THR A 231 -22.20 -23.67 -20.21
N VAL A 232 -21.60 -24.18 -19.13
CA VAL A 232 -20.61 -25.27 -19.15
C VAL A 232 -21.22 -26.55 -18.61
N VAL A 233 -20.72 -27.71 -19.06
CA VAL A 233 -21.11 -29.02 -18.53
C VAL A 233 -20.02 -29.53 -17.61
N PHE A 234 -20.34 -29.74 -16.33
CA PHE A 234 -19.45 -30.32 -15.34
C PHE A 234 -20.14 -31.51 -14.66
N ARG A 235 -19.54 -32.71 -14.76
CA ARG A 235 -20.09 -33.97 -14.22
C ARG A 235 -21.56 -34.21 -14.60
N ASN A 236 -21.88 -34.09 -15.90
CA ASN A 236 -23.21 -34.25 -16.47
C ASN A 236 -24.27 -33.27 -15.95
N THR A 237 -23.84 -32.17 -15.32
CA THR A 237 -24.72 -31.08 -14.86
C THR A 237 -24.31 -29.79 -15.58
N SER A 238 -25.30 -29.02 -16.04
CA SER A 238 -25.06 -27.74 -16.69
C SER A 238 -25.00 -26.61 -15.66
N PHE A 239 -23.98 -25.75 -15.75
CA PHE A 239 -23.80 -24.57 -14.92
C PHE A 239 -23.66 -23.35 -15.81
N GLN A 240 -24.44 -22.30 -15.56
CA GLN A 240 -24.21 -21.00 -16.17
C GLN A 240 -23.25 -20.21 -15.29
N LEU A 241 -22.13 -19.76 -15.85
CA LEU A 241 -21.10 -19.01 -15.11
C LEU A 241 -21.22 -17.52 -15.43
N ALA A 242 -21.33 -16.66 -14.42
CA ALA A 242 -21.34 -15.22 -14.64
C ALA A 242 -20.02 -14.71 -15.27
N PRO A 243 -19.98 -13.52 -15.89
CA PRO A 243 -18.75 -12.96 -16.45
C PRO A 243 -17.72 -12.69 -15.35
N LYS A 244 -16.44 -12.99 -15.63
CA LYS A 244 -15.29 -12.86 -14.71
C LYS A 244 -15.63 -13.36 -13.29
N SER A 245 -16.08 -14.60 -13.20
CA SER A 245 -16.59 -15.19 -11.96
C SER A 245 -16.00 -16.57 -11.67
N ILE A 246 -16.11 -16.98 -10.40
CA ILE A 246 -15.85 -18.35 -9.97
C ILE A 246 -17.05 -18.84 -9.16
N SER A 247 -17.61 -19.96 -9.57
CA SER A 247 -18.58 -20.73 -8.79
C SER A 247 -17.86 -21.79 -7.96
N ILE A 248 -18.02 -21.76 -6.63
CA ILE A 248 -17.48 -22.75 -5.69
C ILE A 248 -18.57 -23.77 -5.40
N LEU A 249 -18.28 -25.04 -5.64
CA LEU A 249 -19.20 -26.16 -5.48
C LEU A 249 -18.79 -27.04 -4.31
N SER A 250 -19.72 -27.27 -3.38
CA SER A 250 -19.62 -28.32 -2.37
C SER A 250 -20.07 -29.66 -2.95
N GLU A 251 -19.43 -30.74 -2.52
CA GLU A 251 -19.56 -32.10 -3.05
C GLU A 251 -19.41 -32.19 -4.59
N CYS A 252 -18.74 -31.20 -5.19
CA CYS A 252 -18.63 -31.01 -6.63
C CYS A 252 -19.99 -31.04 -7.37
N ARG A 253 -21.07 -30.60 -6.70
CA ARG A 253 -22.44 -30.62 -7.23
C ARG A 253 -23.20 -29.33 -6.96
N THR A 254 -23.18 -28.84 -5.73
CA THR A 254 -24.02 -27.71 -5.31
C THR A 254 -23.19 -26.44 -5.22
N VAL A 255 -23.55 -25.42 -5.98
CA VAL A 255 -22.93 -24.09 -5.87
C VAL A 255 -23.25 -23.50 -4.50
N VAL A 256 -22.21 -23.25 -3.69
CA VAL A 256 -22.32 -22.67 -2.35
C VAL A 256 -21.91 -21.20 -2.31
N PHE A 257 -21.15 -20.74 -3.31
CA PHE A 257 -20.76 -19.35 -3.46
C PHE A 257 -20.40 -19.03 -4.91
N GLU A 258 -20.69 -17.82 -5.38
CA GLU A 258 -20.28 -17.31 -6.68
C GLU A 258 -19.69 -15.90 -6.52
N THR A 259 -18.47 -15.69 -7.02
CA THR A 259 -17.71 -14.46 -6.74
C THR A 259 -18.35 -13.19 -7.32
N ALA A 260 -19.12 -13.30 -8.40
CA ALA A 260 -19.81 -12.19 -9.04
C ALA A 260 -21.22 -11.92 -8.47
N LYS A 261 -21.75 -12.82 -7.62
CA LYS A 261 -23.09 -12.71 -7.06
C LYS A 261 -23.04 -12.17 -5.63
N VAL A 262 -23.08 -10.85 -5.49
CA VAL A 262 -23.04 -10.17 -4.19
C VAL A 262 -24.43 -10.18 -3.55
N ASN A 263 -24.62 -11.03 -2.53
CA ASN A 263 -25.88 -11.10 -1.76
C ASN A 263 -25.91 -10.12 -0.58
N ALA A 264 -24.73 -9.63 -0.16
CA ALA A 264 -24.62 -8.68 0.95
C ALA A 264 -25.25 -7.33 0.58
N GLN A 265 -26.02 -6.75 1.50
CA GLN A 265 -26.61 -5.42 1.32
C GLN A 265 -25.52 -4.37 1.15
N TYR A 266 -25.71 -3.43 0.22
CA TYR A 266 -24.86 -2.26 0.07
C TYR A 266 -25.10 -1.29 1.23
N GLY A 267 -24.02 -0.76 1.79
CA GLY A 267 -24.08 0.25 2.84
C GLY A 267 -23.84 1.65 2.28
N SER A 268 -24.27 2.66 3.02
CA SER A 268 -23.84 4.05 2.83
C SER A 268 -23.24 4.57 4.13
N ARG A 269 -22.16 5.35 4.01
CA ARG A 269 -21.56 6.05 5.14
C ARG A 269 -22.03 7.49 5.12
N THR A 270 -22.50 7.99 6.26
CA THR A 270 -22.88 9.39 6.43
C THR A 270 -22.19 9.95 7.66
N ALA A 271 -21.80 11.21 7.59
CA ALA A 271 -21.29 11.96 8.74
C ALA A 271 -22.37 12.98 9.15
N LYS A 272 -22.60 13.12 10.44
CA LYS A 272 -23.48 14.15 11.01
C LYS A 272 -22.65 15.09 11.86
N VAL A 273 -22.85 16.38 11.66
CA VAL A 273 -22.24 17.40 12.52
C VAL A 273 -22.82 17.24 13.92
N VAL A 274 -21.95 16.99 14.91
CA VAL A 274 -22.33 16.89 16.32
C VAL A 274 -22.09 18.19 17.07
N GLU A 275 -21.14 19.00 16.60
CA GLU A 275 -20.77 20.28 17.18
C GLU A 275 -20.37 21.25 16.07
N SER A 276 -20.79 22.52 16.18
CA SER A 276 -20.46 23.58 15.23
C SER A 276 -19.42 24.52 15.85
N LEU A 277 -18.26 24.64 15.20
CA LEU A 277 -17.13 25.43 15.69
C LEU A 277 -16.99 26.80 14.98
N ASN A 278 -18.11 27.38 14.57
CA ASN A 278 -18.12 28.58 13.70
C ASN A 278 -18.09 29.92 14.47
N ASP A 279 -18.10 29.90 15.80
CA ASP A 279 -18.05 31.12 16.62
C ASP A 279 -16.60 31.61 16.78
N ILE A 280 -16.27 32.71 16.09
CA ILE A 280 -14.94 33.34 16.15
C ILE A 280 -14.51 33.72 17.58
N HIS A 281 -15.46 33.99 18.49
CA HIS A 281 -15.15 34.35 19.87
C HIS A 281 -14.65 33.16 20.71
N THR A 282 -14.82 31.93 20.22
CA THR A 282 -14.31 30.72 20.90
C THR A 282 -12.87 30.38 20.51
N TRP A 283 -12.37 30.95 19.41
CA TRP A 283 -11.03 30.69 18.89
C TRP A 283 -10.00 31.70 19.40
N LYS A 284 -8.78 31.22 19.63
CA LYS A 284 -7.58 32.06 19.83
C LYS A 284 -6.61 31.77 18.70
N ALA A 285 -5.96 32.82 18.20
CA ALA A 285 -4.97 32.71 17.14
C ALA A 285 -3.59 33.16 17.63
N PHE A 286 -2.55 32.46 17.18
CA PHE A 286 -1.16 32.85 17.34
C PHE A 286 -0.51 32.84 15.96
N LYS A 287 0.20 33.92 15.62
CA LYS A 287 0.92 34.04 14.36
C LYS A 287 2.37 33.61 14.59
N GLU A 288 2.76 32.49 14.00
CA GLU A 288 4.13 32.00 14.05
C GLU A 288 5.09 33.05 13.45
N PRO A 289 6.18 33.41 14.16
CA PRO A 289 7.15 34.38 13.66
C PRO A 289 7.99 33.78 12.52
N ILE A 290 8.30 34.60 11.52
CA ILE A 290 9.22 34.23 10.44
C ILE A 290 10.64 34.55 10.93
N PRO A 291 11.58 33.58 10.90
CA PRO A 291 12.92 33.82 11.41
C PRO A 291 13.74 34.67 10.44
N GLU A 292 14.42 35.70 10.95
CA GLU A 292 15.32 36.56 10.17
C GLU A 292 16.77 36.58 10.70
N ASP A 293 16.93 36.28 11.99
CA ASP A 293 18.21 36.40 12.68
C ASP A 293 19.07 35.14 12.47
N ILE A 294 19.99 35.23 11.50
CA ILE A 294 20.92 34.15 11.15
C ILE A 294 21.78 33.73 12.36
N SER A 295 22.03 34.62 13.33
CA SER A 295 22.83 34.28 14.51
C SER A 295 22.13 33.29 15.45
N LYS A 296 20.80 33.15 15.32
CA LYS A 296 19.99 32.16 16.06
C LYS A 296 19.81 30.85 15.31
N ALA A 297 20.36 30.71 14.10
CA ALA A 297 20.28 29.48 13.36
C ALA A 297 21.07 28.37 14.08
N VAL A 298 20.50 27.16 14.11
CA VAL A 298 21.13 25.99 14.73
C VAL A 298 22.42 25.60 13.98
N TYR A 299 22.43 25.79 12.66
CA TYR A 299 23.58 25.52 11.80
C TYR A 299 23.79 26.70 10.85
N THR A 300 25.05 27.10 10.69
CA THR A 300 25.48 28.15 9.76
C THR A 300 26.64 27.65 8.91
N GLY A 301 26.60 27.90 7.60
CA GLY A 301 27.68 27.52 6.70
C GLY A 301 27.49 28.07 5.29
N ASN A 302 28.52 27.94 4.46
CA ASN A 302 28.53 28.41 3.07
C ASN A 302 27.97 27.38 2.08
N GLN A 303 27.03 26.54 2.52
CA GLN A 303 26.41 25.49 1.71
C GLN A 303 24.95 25.28 2.13
N LEU A 304 24.16 24.69 1.23
CA LEU A 304 22.80 24.23 1.55
C LEU A 304 22.89 22.85 2.22
N PHE A 305 22.26 22.73 3.37
CA PHE A 305 22.16 21.47 4.10
C PHE A 305 20.95 20.67 3.63
N GLU A 306 21.05 19.34 3.58
CA GLU A 306 19.94 18.46 3.20
C GLU A 306 18.91 18.36 4.34
N HIS A 307 17.61 18.37 3.98
CA HIS A 307 16.51 18.51 4.94
C HIS A 307 16.51 17.42 6.01
N LEU A 308 16.45 16.14 5.62
CA LEU A 308 16.32 15.03 6.58
C LEU A 308 17.58 14.84 7.43
N SER A 309 18.75 15.13 6.85
CA SER A 309 20.02 15.12 7.54
C SER A 309 20.06 16.14 8.67
N MET A 310 19.38 17.28 8.52
CA MET A 310 19.30 18.34 9.53
C MET A 310 18.18 18.09 10.55
N THR A 311 16.98 17.73 10.08
CA THR A 311 15.81 17.58 10.97
C THR A 311 15.75 16.23 11.66
N LYS A 312 16.50 15.23 11.18
CA LYS A 312 16.42 13.82 11.62
C LYS A 312 14.98 13.27 11.59
N ASP A 313 14.14 13.84 10.74
CA ASP A 313 12.70 13.55 10.67
C ASP A 313 11.94 13.82 11.99
N GLU A 314 12.50 14.63 12.89
CA GLU A 314 11.82 15.06 14.13
C GLU A 314 10.78 16.18 13.88
N THR A 315 10.83 16.81 12.71
CA THR A 315 9.91 17.85 12.26
C THR A 315 9.76 17.82 10.73
N ASP A 316 8.57 18.23 10.25
CA ASP A 316 8.31 18.42 8.81
C ASP A 316 8.96 19.68 8.24
N TYR A 317 9.41 20.58 9.11
CA TYR A 317 9.74 21.96 8.76
C TYR A 317 11.23 22.24 8.93
N LEU A 318 11.85 22.81 7.89
CA LEU A 318 13.20 23.34 7.94
C LEU A 318 13.25 24.75 7.35
N TRP A 319 13.76 25.69 8.13
CA TRP A 319 14.02 27.05 7.68
C TRP A 319 15.43 27.16 7.09
N TYR A 320 15.52 27.69 5.88
CA TYR A 320 16.77 28.20 5.30
C TYR A 320 16.71 29.71 5.30
N ILE A 321 17.72 30.36 5.87
CA ILE A 321 17.78 31.81 6.02
C ILE A 321 19.05 32.30 5.33
N VAL A 322 18.90 33.27 4.43
CA VAL A 322 19.99 33.83 3.64
C VAL A 322 19.96 35.35 3.76
N SER A 323 21.10 35.94 4.11
CA SER A 323 21.29 37.40 4.04
C SER A 323 21.83 37.76 2.66
N TYR A 324 21.22 38.75 2.03
CA TYR A 324 21.61 39.22 0.72
C TYR A 324 21.73 40.75 0.70
N GLU A 325 22.92 41.24 0.40
CA GLU A 325 23.20 42.67 0.24
C GLU A 325 22.83 43.09 -1.19
N TYR A 326 21.76 43.86 -1.32
CA TYR A 326 21.26 44.33 -2.61
C TYR A 326 21.73 45.74 -2.91
N ARG A 327 22.26 45.93 -4.13
CA ARG A 327 22.59 47.23 -4.69
C ARG A 327 21.77 47.43 -5.97
N PRO A 328 20.90 48.45 -6.03
CA PRO A 328 20.06 48.70 -7.19
C PRO A 328 20.89 48.87 -8.47
N SER A 329 20.42 48.30 -9.57
CA SER A 329 20.90 48.60 -10.92
C SER A 329 20.05 49.71 -11.54
N ASP A 330 20.68 50.57 -12.36
CA ASP A 330 20.01 51.71 -13.02
C ASP A 330 18.95 51.29 -14.06
N ASP A 331 18.85 49.99 -14.38
CA ASP A 331 17.96 49.41 -15.39
C ASP A 331 16.53 49.13 -14.88
N GLY A 332 16.27 49.28 -13.58
CA GLY A 332 14.95 49.05 -12.98
C GLY A 332 14.46 47.59 -13.08
N GLN A 333 15.37 46.63 -13.31
CA GLN A 333 15.00 45.24 -13.51
C GLN A 333 14.52 44.59 -12.20
N LEU A 334 13.39 43.88 -12.27
CA LEU A 334 12.88 43.10 -11.14
C LEU A 334 13.87 41.96 -10.80
N VAL A 335 14.14 41.78 -9.52
CA VAL A 335 15.00 40.69 -9.05
C VAL A 335 14.21 39.39 -9.05
N LEU A 336 14.78 38.36 -9.67
CA LEU A 336 14.16 37.04 -9.77
C LEU A 336 14.67 36.13 -8.65
N LEU A 337 13.77 35.63 -7.80
CA LEU A 337 14.04 34.55 -6.87
C LEU A 337 13.73 33.22 -7.54
N ASN A 338 14.78 32.46 -7.85
CA ASN A 338 14.68 31.09 -8.35
C ASN A 338 15.20 30.12 -7.28
N VAL A 339 14.33 29.23 -6.79
CA VAL A 339 14.70 28.22 -5.80
C VAL A 339 14.28 26.85 -6.31
N GLU A 340 15.27 25.99 -6.56
CA GLU A 340 15.06 24.58 -6.81
C GLU A 340 15.21 23.80 -5.49
N SER A 341 14.22 22.98 -5.16
CA SER A 341 14.18 22.22 -3.91
C SER A 341 13.74 20.78 -4.15
N ARG A 342 14.25 19.86 -3.33
CA ARG A 342 13.78 18.46 -3.26
C ARG A 342 12.72 18.25 -2.16
N ALA A 343 12.31 19.31 -1.49
CA ALA A 343 11.22 19.27 -0.52
C ALA A 343 9.88 19.03 -1.21
N HIS A 344 8.86 18.68 -0.43
CA HIS A 344 7.50 18.47 -0.96
C HIS A 344 6.74 19.80 -1.11
N VAL A 345 6.99 20.76 -0.22
CA VAL A 345 6.47 22.14 -0.31
C VAL A 345 7.58 23.14 0.02
N LEU A 346 7.53 24.30 -0.61
CA LEU A 346 8.38 25.43 -0.30
C LEU A 346 7.55 26.70 -0.20
N HIS A 347 7.75 27.45 0.89
CA HIS A 347 7.26 28.84 1.02
C HIS A 347 8.45 29.80 1.07
N ALA A 348 8.32 30.95 0.43
CA ALA A 348 9.35 31.99 0.43
C ALA A 348 8.85 33.28 1.07
N PHE A 349 9.73 33.88 1.87
CA PHE A 349 9.55 35.15 2.54
C PHE A 349 10.75 36.05 2.30
N VAL A 350 10.53 37.34 2.15
CA VAL A 350 11.58 38.36 2.01
C VAL A 350 11.31 39.46 3.02
N ASN A 351 12.24 39.71 3.94
CA ASN A 351 12.09 40.67 5.04
C ASN A 351 10.76 40.48 5.81
N THR A 352 10.44 39.25 6.18
CA THR A 352 9.17 38.76 6.77
C THR A 352 7.90 38.85 5.90
N GLU A 353 7.97 39.41 4.69
CA GLU A 353 6.82 39.47 3.80
C GLU A 353 6.70 38.18 2.99
N TYR A 354 5.48 37.63 2.90
CA TYR A 354 5.21 36.42 2.13
C TYR A 354 5.25 36.72 0.63
N ILE A 355 6.06 35.96 -0.11
CA ILE A 355 6.21 36.11 -1.56
C ILE A 355 5.38 35.09 -2.33
N GLY A 356 5.40 33.83 -1.90
CA GLY A 356 4.73 32.76 -2.61
C GLY A 356 5.14 31.36 -2.16
N SER A 357 4.55 30.37 -2.82
CA SER A 357 4.80 28.96 -2.52
C SER A 357 4.74 28.11 -3.78
N VAL A 358 5.41 26.96 -3.74
CA VAL A 358 5.27 25.89 -4.72
C VAL A 358 5.20 24.55 -3.98
N HIS A 359 4.49 23.58 -4.54
CA HIS A 359 4.45 22.22 -4.01
C HIS A 359 4.56 21.19 -5.12
N GLY A 360 5.02 20.01 -4.75
CA GLY A 360 5.10 18.85 -5.63
C GLY A 360 3.82 18.01 -5.60
N SER A 361 3.92 16.81 -6.15
CA SER A 361 2.90 15.78 -6.10
C SER A 361 3.56 14.40 -6.10
N HIS A 362 2.84 13.38 -5.63
CA HIS A 362 3.36 12.01 -5.52
C HIS A 362 3.93 11.44 -6.83
N ASP A 363 3.23 11.67 -7.95
CA ASP A 363 3.62 11.17 -9.29
C ASP A 363 4.34 12.25 -10.13
N GLY A 364 4.69 13.38 -9.50
CA GLY A 364 5.37 14.50 -10.14
C GLY A 364 6.88 14.35 -10.20
N PRO A 365 7.59 15.37 -10.73
CA PRO A 365 9.05 15.42 -10.66
C PRO A 365 9.54 15.43 -9.21
N GLY A 366 10.72 14.86 -8.96
CA GLY A 366 11.32 14.78 -7.62
C GLY A 366 11.89 16.10 -7.09
N ASN A 367 11.78 17.19 -7.86
CA ASN A 367 12.16 18.54 -7.48
C ASN A 367 11.00 19.50 -7.77
N ILE A 368 10.92 20.57 -6.97
CA ILE A 368 10.01 21.69 -7.11
C ILE A 368 10.82 22.96 -7.38
N ILE A 369 10.30 23.82 -8.24
CA ILE A 369 10.97 25.07 -8.63
C ILE A 369 10.04 26.23 -8.31
N LEU A 370 10.46 27.08 -7.38
CA LEU A 370 9.81 28.37 -7.12
C LEU A 370 10.49 29.42 -8.00
N ASN A 371 9.70 30.17 -8.76
CA ASN A 371 10.20 31.23 -9.62
C ASN A 371 9.31 32.47 -9.47
N MET A 372 9.80 33.49 -8.75
CA MET A 372 9.01 34.66 -8.36
C MET A 372 9.83 35.95 -8.50
N ASN A 373 9.21 37.01 -9.03
CA ASN A 373 9.78 38.35 -8.94
C ASN A 373 9.66 38.86 -7.51
N ILE A 374 10.75 39.38 -6.95
CA ILE A 374 10.80 39.92 -5.58
C ILE A 374 11.24 41.37 -5.58
N SER A 375 10.82 42.09 -4.54
CA SER A 375 11.28 43.45 -4.26
C SER A 375 12.29 43.42 -3.12
N LEU A 376 13.46 44.01 -3.36
CA LEU A 376 14.53 44.13 -2.37
C LEU A 376 14.73 45.61 -2.00
N LYS A 377 15.05 45.85 -0.74
CA LYS A 377 15.47 47.18 -0.26
C LYS A 377 16.95 47.35 -0.56
N GLU A 378 17.41 48.56 -0.83
CA GLU A 378 18.84 48.83 -0.90
C GLU A 378 19.52 48.47 0.44
N GLY A 379 20.65 47.77 0.37
CA GLY A 379 21.34 47.23 1.54
C GLY A 379 20.94 45.80 1.88
N GLN A 380 21.00 45.47 3.17
CA GLN A 380 20.81 44.10 3.64
C GLN A 380 19.33 43.67 3.59
N ASN A 381 19.07 42.52 2.97
CA ASN A 381 17.78 41.85 2.95
C ASN A 381 17.90 40.43 3.49
N THR A 382 16.81 39.93 4.07
CA THR A 382 16.73 38.54 4.52
C THR A 382 15.74 37.77 3.67
N ILE A 383 16.19 36.65 3.13
CA ILE A 383 15.37 35.67 2.42
C ILE A 383 15.20 34.46 3.33
N SER A 384 13.97 34.17 3.74
CA SER A 384 13.64 33.03 4.59
C SER A 384 12.77 32.05 3.79
N LEU A 385 13.26 30.82 3.67
CA LEU A 385 12.62 29.75 2.90
C LEU A 385 12.17 28.67 3.88
N LEU A 386 10.87 28.40 3.92
CA LEU A 386 10.30 27.29 4.68
C LEU A 386 10.19 26.07 3.77
N SER A 387 11.11 25.13 3.96
CA SER A 387 11.10 23.81 3.33
C SER A 387 10.23 22.87 4.14
N VAL A 388 9.31 22.16 3.49
CA VAL A 388 8.37 21.25 4.16
C VAL A 388 8.38 19.86 3.52
N MET A 389 8.47 18.83 4.37
CA MET A 389 8.26 17.44 3.98
C MET A 389 6.83 17.02 4.32
N VAL A 390 6.11 16.52 3.32
CA VAL A 390 4.79 15.88 3.49
C VAL A 390 4.98 14.38 3.56
N GLY A 391 5.23 13.86 4.77
CA GLY A 391 5.58 12.47 5.02
C GLY A 391 7.03 12.14 4.62
N SER A 392 7.59 11.11 5.24
CA SER A 392 8.99 10.74 5.04
C SER A 392 9.15 10.00 3.70
N PRO A 393 10.10 10.39 2.84
CA PRO A 393 10.50 9.55 1.72
C PRO A 393 11.20 8.32 2.27
N VAL A 394 10.77 7.15 1.79
CA VAL A 394 11.41 5.86 2.07
C VAL A 394 12.46 5.56 1.01
#